data_AF-A0A349BY07-F1
#
_entry.id   AF-A0A349BY07-F1
#
_cell.length_a   1.000
_cell.length_b   1.000
_cell.length_c   1.000
_cell.angle_alpha   90.00
_cell.angle_beta   90.00
_cell.angle_gamma   90.00
#
_symmetry.space_group_name_H-M   'P 1'
#
loop_
_entity.id
_entity.type
_entity.pdbx_description
1 polymer ?
#
loop_
_entity_poly.entity_id
_entity_poly.type
_entity_poly.pdbx_seq_one_letter_code
_entity_poly.pdbx_strand_id
1 'polypeptide(L)' 'ARTGSVCLVVANQERAKKGLPNKQVHDTDLAIRTAVEAIRILIRRDAEENKPQ' A
#
# COMPACT_ATOMS: atom_id res chain seq x y z
N ALA A 1 2.19 -6.98 -18.50
CA ALA A 1 2.87 -6.75 -17.20
C ALA A 1 1.88 -6.11 -16.23
N ARG A 2 1.86 -6.51 -14.95
CA ARG A 2 1.02 -5.92 -13.89
C ARG A 2 1.86 -4.96 -13.05
N THR A 3 1.33 -3.82 -12.62
CA THR A 3 2.01 -2.86 -11.73
C THR A 3 1.04 -2.24 -10.73
N GLY A 4 1.53 -1.80 -9.58
CA GLY A 4 0.76 -1.15 -8.53
C GLY A 4 1.67 -0.45 -7.53
N SER A 5 1.10 0.47 -6.73
CA SER A 5 1.83 1.24 -5.73
C SER A 5 1.08 1.32 -4.40
N VAL A 6 1.84 1.40 -3.31
CA VAL A 6 1.34 1.66 -1.96
C VAL A 6 2.10 2.86 -1.43
N CYS A 7 1.38 3.89 -0.99
CA CYS A 7 1.97 5.14 -0.52
C CYS A 7 1.52 5.45 0.90
N LEU A 8 2.46 5.89 1.74
CA LEU A 8 2.14 6.56 2.99
C LEU A 8 1.69 8.00 2.69
N VAL A 9 0.50 8.38 3.16
CA VAL A 9 0.07 9.77 3.14
C VAL A 9 0.74 10.49 4.30
N VAL A 10 1.84 11.18 4.01
CA VAL A 10 2.61 11.93 5.02
C VAL A 10 1.78 13.06 5.63
N ALA A 11 1.00 13.77 4.80
CA ALA A 11 0.12 14.87 5.21
C ALA A 11 -0.97 15.10 4.17
N ASN A 12 -1.99 15.88 4.52
CA ASN A 12 -3.06 16.29 3.63
C ASN A 12 -3.30 17.82 3.70
N GLN A 13 -2.85 18.52 2.66
CA GLN A 13 -2.93 19.97 2.54
C GLN A 13 -4.38 20.49 2.47
N GLU A 14 -5.31 19.73 1.88
CA GLU A 14 -6.71 20.13 1.79
C GLU A 14 -7.42 20.05 3.15
N ARG A 15 -7.01 19.10 4.01
CA ARG A 15 -7.44 19.07 5.42
C ARG A 15 -6.93 20.27 6.18
N ALA A 16 -5.66 20.63 6.00
CA ALA A 16 -5.06 21.80 6.65
C ALA A 16 -5.79 23.10 6.27
N LYS A 17 -6.08 23.32 4.98
CA LYS A 17 -6.85 24.48 4.49
C LYS A 17 -8.23 24.61 5.12
N LYS A 18 -8.86 23.48 5.47
CA LYS A 18 -10.18 23.43 6.12
C LYS A 18 -10.14 23.55 7.64
N GLY A 19 -8.96 23.79 8.24
CA GLY A 19 -8.78 23.82 9.69
C GLY A 19 -8.99 22.46 10.36
N LEU A 20 -8.92 21.36 9.60
CA LEU A 20 -9.07 20.00 10.14
C LEU A 20 -7.72 19.46 10.64
N PRO A 21 -7.72 18.50 11.58
CA PRO A 21 -6.48 17.86 12.04
C PRO A 21 -5.69 17.26 10.86
N ASN A 22 -4.41 17.62 10.77
CA ASN A 22 -3.50 17.19 9.73
C ASN A 22 -2.18 16.68 10.34
N LYS A 23 -2.25 15.53 11.01
CA LYS A 23 -1.06 14.90 11.62
C LYS A 23 -0.08 14.49 10.52
N GLN A 24 1.17 14.89 10.67
CA GLN A 24 2.24 14.43 9.78
C GLN A 24 2.78 13.07 10.25
N VAL A 25 3.03 12.17 9.29
CA VAL A 25 3.54 10.81 9.57
C VAL A 25 4.73 10.53 8.65
N HIS A 26 5.84 10.09 9.24
CA HIS A 26 7.07 9.77 8.50
C HIS A 26 7.43 8.28 8.56
N ASP A 27 6.80 7.52 9.46
CA ASP A 27 7.00 6.09 9.58
C ASP A 27 6.31 5.35 8.43
N THR A 28 7.11 4.74 7.57
CA THR A 28 6.68 4.02 6.37
C THR A 28 6.45 2.53 6.61
N ASP A 29 6.64 2.01 7.83
CA ASP A 29 6.53 0.58 8.16
C ASP A 29 5.19 -0.01 7.67
N LEU A 30 4.08 0.69 7.87
CA LEU A 30 2.76 0.22 7.44
C LEU A 30 2.64 0.09 5.91
N ALA A 31 3.12 1.09 5.16
CA ALA A 31 3.08 1.06 3.70
C ALA A 31 3.96 -0.06 3.14
N ILE A 32 5.13 -0.27 3.74
CA ILE A 32 6.06 -1.34 3.37
C ILE A 32 5.44 -2.71 3.64
N ARG A 33 4.95 -2.97 4.86
CA ARG A 33 4.32 -4.25 5.22
C ARG A 33 3.14 -4.57 4.32
N THR A 34 2.32 -3.56 4.01
CA THR A 34 1.18 -3.71 3.10
C THR A 34 1.64 -4.12 1.71
N ALA A 35 2.66 -3.46 1.14
CA ALA A 35 3.21 -3.82 -0.16
C ALA A 35 3.79 -5.24 -0.16
N VAL A 36 4.55 -5.63 0.87
CA VAL A 36 5.11 -6.98 1.00
C VAL A 36 4.01 -8.04 1.04
N GLU A 37 2.95 -7.82 1.81
CA GLU A 37 1.84 -8.79 1.86
C GLU A 37 1.07 -8.87 0.53
N ALA A 38 0.89 -7.75 -0.17
CA ALA A 38 0.30 -7.76 -1.50
C ALA A 38 1.12 -8.63 -2.47
N ILE A 39 2.45 -8.53 -2.45
CA ILE A 39 3.32 -9.39 -3.27
C ILE A 39 3.19 -10.87 -2.87
N ARG A 40 3.13 -11.20 -1.57
CA ARG A 40 2.89 -12.59 -1.13
C ARG A 40 1.55 -13.15 -1.63
N ILE A 41 0.51 -12.32 -1.65
CA ILE A 41 -0.79 -12.69 -2.22
C ILE A 41 -0.66 -12.97 -3.71
N LEU A 42 0.02 -12.11 -4.47
CA LEU A 42 0.23 -12.33 -5.91
C LEU A 42 1.02 -13.61 -6.20
N ILE A 43 2.09 -13.87 -5.45
CA ILE A 43 2.87 -15.11 -5.59
C ILE A 43 1.99 -16.35 -5.37
N ARG A 44 1.15 -16.35 -4.32
CA ARG A 44 0.23 -17.47 -4.04
C ARG A 44 -0.78 -17.69 -5.17
N ARG A 45 -1.39 -16.61 -5.67
CA ARG A 45 -2.35 -16.67 -6.77
C ARG A 45 -1.73 -17.19 -8.05
N ASP A 46 -0.56 -16.65 -8.41
CA ASP A 46 0.17 -17.11 -9.59
C ASP A 46 0.56 -18.59 -9.45
N ALA A 47 0.91 -19.07 -8.25
CA ALA A 47 1.19 -20.49 -8.01
C ALA A 47 -0.07 -21.38 -8.13
N GLU A 48 -1.24 -20.90 -7.69
CA GLU A 48 -2.51 -21.60 -7.83
C GLU A 48 -2.98 -21.70 -9.28
N GLU A 49 -2.87 -20.61 -10.04
CA GLU A 49 -3.19 -20.57 -11.47
C GLU A 49 -2.33 -21.52 -12.31
N ASN A 50 -1.09 -21.79 -11.88
CA ASN A 50 -0.14 -22.66 -12.58
C ASN A 50 -0.20 -24.14 -12.16
N LYS A 51 -1.16 -24.57 -11.33
CA LYS A 51 -1.31 -25.99 -10.97
C LYS A 51 -1.81 -26.81 -12.17
N PRO A 52 -1.22 -27.97 -12.48
CA PRO A 52 -1.77 -28.88 -13.48
C PRO A 52 -3.12 -29.44 -13.02
N GLN A 53 -4.04 -29.63 -13.98
CA GLN A 53 -5.37 -30.21 -13.77
C GLN A 53 -5.29 -31.68 -13.37
#